data_AF-A0A7C2EY78-F1
#
_entry.id   AF-A0A7C2EY78-F1
#
_cell.length_a   1.000
_cell.length_b   1.000
_cell.length_c   1.000
_cell.angle_alpha   90.00
_cell.angle_beta   90.00
_cell.angle_gamma   90.00
#
_symmetry.space_group_name_H-M   'P 1'
#
loop_
_entity.id
_entity.type
_entity.pdbx_description
1 polymer ?
#
loop_
_entity_poly.entity_id
_entity_poly.type
_entity_poly.pdbx_seq_one_letter_code
_entity_poly.pdbx_strand_id
1 'polypeptide(L)' 'MLLTEDKDFGEWVFSHGKRIGVILLRYKSEEVYEIMDSLIEVVKKYGEELKNKFTVITSKKIRIRTM' A
#
# COMPACT_ATOMS: atom_id res chain seq x y z
N MET A 1 -1.92 -8.54 -6.31
CA MET A 1 -1.60 -7.40 -5.44
C MET A 1 -2.71 -7.31 -4.41
N LEU A 2 -2.38 -7.04 -3.15
CA LEU A 2 -3.34 -6.89 -2.07
C LEU A 2 -3.42 -5.41 -1.68
N LEU A 3 -4.63 -4.90 -1.50
CA LEU A 3 -4.91 -3.61 -0.88
C LEU A 3 -5.61 -3.88 0.46
N THR A 4 -5.15 -3.26 1.54
CA THR A 4 -5.70 -3.49 2.88
C THR A 4 -5.53 -2.27 3.78
N GLU A 5 -6.39 -2.13 4.78
CA GLU A 5 -6.24 -1.21 5.91
C GLU A 5 -5.76 -1.95 7.17
N ASP A 6 -5.91 -3.27 7.20
CA ASP A 6 -5.42 -4.13 8.26
C ASP A 6 -3.91 -4.36 8.08
N LYS A 7 -3.15 -3.84 9.05
CA LYS A 7 -1.69 -3.93 9.10
C LYS A 7 -1.23 -5.36 9.32
N ASP A 8 -1.84 -6.08 10.26
CA ASP A 8 -1.36 -7.38 10.69
C ASP A 8 -1.65 -8.42 9.61
N PHE A 9 -2.82 -8.33 8.98
CA PHE A 9 -3.13 -9.11 7.78
C PHE A 9 -2.16 -8.81 6.64
N GLY A 10 -1.90 -7.53 6.35
CA GLY A 10 -0.98 -7.13 5.29
C GLY A 10 0.44 -7.65 5.51
N GLU A 11 0.97 -7.51 6.73
CA GLU A 11 2.31 -8.01 7.10
C GLU A 11 2.36 -9.54 7.01
N TRP A 12 1.35 -10.24 7.52
CA TRP A 12 1.28 -11.70 7.45
C TRP A 12 1.30 -12.20 6.00
N VAL A 13 0.49 -11.58 5.13
CA VAL A 13 0.42 -11.89 3.71
C VAL A 13 1.72 -11.54 2.99
N PHE A 14 2.39 -10.44 3.32
CA PHE A 14 3.66 -10.10 2.67
C PHE A 14 4.82 -11.01 3.09
N SER A 15 4.85 -11.44 4.35
CA SER A 15 5.88 -12.34 4.88
C SER A 15 5.73 -13.80 4.40
N HIS A 16 4.50 -14.27 4.16
CA HIS A 16 4.22 -15.67 3.81
C HIS A 16 3.69 -15.87 2.38
N GLY A 17 3.10 -14.82 1.80
CA GLY A 17 2.54 -14.83 0.45
C GLY A 17 3.65 -14.74 -0.59
N LYS A 18 3.88 -15.83 -1.32
CA LYS A 18 4.86 -15.85 -2.41
C LYS A 18 4.51 -14.77 -3.45
N ARG A 19 5.38 -13.75 -3.51
CA ARG A 19 5.48 -12.78 -4.61
C ARG A 19 4.25 -11.90 -4.87
N ILE A 20 3.52 -11.51 -3.82
CA ILE A 20 2.45 -10.51 -3.95
C ILE A 20 2.86 -9.18 -3.34
N GLY A 21 2.65 -8.10 -4.08
CA GLY A 21 2.77 -6.74 -3.53
C GLY A 21 1.59 -6.43 -2.61
N VAL A 22 1.86 -5.72 -1.52
CA VAL A 22 0.87 -5.27 -0.54
C VAL A 22 0.86 -3.75 -0.49
N ILE A 23 -0.32 -3.15 -0.57
CA ILE A 23 -0.57 -1.75 -0.29
C ILE A 23 -1.36 -1.65 1.00
N LEU A 24 -0.78 -1.01 2.01
CA LEU A 24 -1.41 -0.71 3.29
C LEU A 24 -1.84 0.76 3.30
N LEU A 25 -3.14 1.02 3.39
CA LEU A 25 -3.70 2.35 3.54
C LEU A 25 -3.74 2.75 5.01
N ARG A 26 -3.33 3.97 5.32
CA ARG A 26 -3.37 4.55 6.67
C ARG A 26 -3.86 5.99 6.60
N TYR A 27 -5.09 6.19 7.02
CA TYR A 27 -5.77 7.46 6.94
C TYR A 27 -6.86 7.52 8.02
N LYS A 28 -7.29 8.73 8.38
CA LYS A 28 -8.50 8.95 9.16
C LYS A 28 -9.70 9.12 8.23
N SER A 29 -10.91 8.93 8.73
CA SER A 29 -12.14 9.10 7.93
C SER A 29 -12.25 10.47 7.23
N GLU A 30 -11.72 11.54 7.83
CA GLU A 30 -11.66 12.89 7.24
C GLU A 30 -10.74 12.97 6.00
N GLU A 31 -9.81 12.02 5.83
CA GLU A 31 -8.78 12.00 4.79
C GLU A 31 -9.09 11.01 3.64
N VAL A 32 -10.32 10.47 3.57
CA VAL A 32 -10.73 9.45 2.57
C VAL A 32 -10.43 9.88 1.14
N TYR A 33 -10.71 11.13 0.78
CA TYR A 33 -10.50 11.59 -0.59
C TYR A 33 -9.01 11.77 -0.90
N GLU A 34 -8.22 12.31 0.04
CA GLU A 34 -6.79 12.50 -0.13
C GLU A 34 -6.03 11.16 -0.23
N ILE A 35 -6.46 10.14 0.53
CA ILE A 35 -5.86 8.81 0.43
C ILE A 35 -6.23 8.13 -0.89
N MET A 36 -7.43 8.35 -1.42
CA MET A 36 -7.84 7.83 -2.72
C MET A 36 -7.02 8.45 -3.85
N ASP A 37 -6.83 9.77 -3.83
CA ASP A 37 -5.98 10.47 -4.80
C ASP A 37 -4.54 9.97 -4.73
N SER A 38 -3.99 9.88 -3.51
CA SER A 38 -2.64 9.35 -3.28
C SER A 38 -2.50 7.90 -3.78
N LEU A 39 -3.51 7.06 -3.57
CA LEU A 39 -3.52 5.67 -4.06
C LEU A 39 -3.49 5.62 -5.59
N ILE A 40 -4.33 6.41 -6.25
CA ILE A 40 -4.38 6.47 -7.71
C ILE A 40 -3.04 6.94 -8.28
N GLU A 41 -2.45 7.98 -7.69
CA GLU A 41 -1.13 8.47 -8.09
C GLU A 41 -0.03 7.42 -7.92
N VAL A 42 0.00 6.72 -6.78
CA VAL A 42 0.99 5.66 -6.51
C VAL A 42 0.85 4.52 -7.51
N VAL A 43 -0.37 4.04 -7.74
CA VAL A 43 -0.60 2.93 -8.67
C VAL A 43 -0.22 3.31 -10.09
N LYS A 44 -0.58 4.52 -10.54
CA LYS A 44 -0.20 5.02 -11.87
C LYS A 44 1.32 5.20 -12.02
N LYS A 45 1.97 5.75 -10.99
CA LYS A 45 3.39 6.10 -11.03
C LYS A 45 4.31 4.88 -10.93
N TYR A 46 3.99 3.95 -10.03
CA TYR A 46 4.87 2.83 -9.72
C TYR A 46 4.41 1.51 -10.33
N GLY A 47 3.11 1.34 -10.64
CA GLY A 47 2.56 0.20 -11.39
C GLY A 47 3.20 -1.16 -11.06
N GLU A 48 3.99 -1.68 -12.00
CA GLU A 48 4.70 -2.96 -11.91
C GLU A 48 5.75 -3.02 -10.81
N GLU A 49 6.38 -1.88 -10.45
CA GLU A 49 7.36 -1.79 -9.37
C GLU A 49 6.75 -2.07 -7.99
N LEU A 50 5.43 -1.96 -7.85
CA LEU A 50 4.72 -2.31 -6.62
C LEU A 50 4.63 -3.83 -6.40
N LYS A 51 4.93 -4.64 -7.43
CA LYS A 51 5.01 -6.10 -7.28
C LYS A 51 6.15 -6.44 -6.32
N ASN A 52 5.90 -7.38 -5.42
CA ASN A 52 6.85 -7.82 -4.39
C ASN A 52 7.32 -6.71 -3.45
N LYS A 53 6.58 -5.60 -3.34
CA LYS A 53 6.85 -4.52 -2.38
C LYS A 53 5.77 -4.45 -1.32
N PHE A 54 6.18 -3.95 -0.16
CA PHE A 54 5.25 -3.50 0.87
C PHE A 54 5.18 -1.99 0.85
N THR A 55 4.06 -1.46 0.38
CA THR A 55 3.85 -0.03 0.20
C THR A 55 2.86 0.46 1.25
N VAL A 56 3.27 1.43 2.05
CA VAL A 56 2.38 2.12 2.99
C VAL A 56 2.03 3.47 2.39
N ILE A 57 0.74 3.73 2.22
CA ILE A 57 0.22 5.02 1.76
C ILE A 57 -0.48 5.69 2.93
N THR A 58 -0.13 6.95 3.16
CA THR A 58 -0.86 7.87 4.04
C THR A 58 -1.20 9.11 3.24
N SER A 59 -2.14 9.92 3.72
CA SER A 59 -2.49 11.22 3.13
C SER A 59 -1.28 12.15 2.93
N LYS A 60 -0.20 11.97 3.70
CA LYS A 60 0.97 12.87 3.71
C LYS A 60 2.24 12.28 3.13
N LYS A 61 2.35 10.96 3.06
CA LYS A 61 3.59 10.27 2.66
C LYS A 61 3.34 8.87 2.15
N ILE A 62 4.22 8.45 1.25
CA ILE A 62 4.28 7.10 0.70
C ILE A 62 5.60 6.47 1.13
N ARG A 63 5.56 5.23 1.62
CA ARG A 63 6.75 4.46 1.99
C ARG A 63 6.72 3.12 1.27
N ILE A 64 7.63 2.94 0.32
CA ILE A 64 7.82 1.66 -0.39
C ILE A 64 8.99 0.94 0.28
N ARG A 65 8.76 -0.29 0.75
CA ARG A 65 9.80 -1.15 1.31
C ARG A 65 10.10 -2.29 0.34
N THR A 66 11.38 -2.53 0.15
CA THR A 66 11.93 -3.72 -0.51
C THR A 66 12.44 -4.63 0.59
N MET A 67 12.16 -5.94 0.51
CA MET A 67 12.94 -6.94 1.24
C MET A 67 14.17 -7.32 0.44
#